data_AF-A0A250VDV9-F1
#
_entry.id   AF-A0A250VDV9-F1
#
_cell.length_a   1.000
_cell.length_b   1.000
_cell.length_c   1.000
_cell.angle_alpha   90.00
_cell.angle_beta   90.00
_cell.angle_gamma   90.00
#
_symmetry.space_group_name_H-M   'P 1'
#
loop_
_entity.id
_entity.type
_entity.pdbx_description
1 polymer ?
#
loop_
_entity_poly.entity_id
_entity_poly.type
_entity_poly.pdbx_seq_one_letter_code
_entity_poly.pdbx_strand_id
1 'polypeptide(L)'
;MTTTAPGTRTAERLLEELRGEIARADSKASVLVAALGMTAGVFSGLLAGRNWSPSSLSAPGTAVWWTGALALASALFALLLAVLPRYRASSWAPGRPLCFFGDIQQAVREGQLATALADTDRDPAAGLTAALTETSRIAARKHQWIRTGLIAFCAGTVLLPAGLLIG
;
A
#
# COMPACT_ATOMS: atom_id res chain seq x y z
N MET A 1 -32.59 5.31 -23.81
CA MET A 1 -32.39 4.46 -22.61
C MET A 1 -31.56 3.27 -23.02
N THR A 2 -30.25 3.30 -22.79
CA THR A 2 -29.35 2.16 -23.05
C THR A 2 -29.41 1.23 -21.85
N THR A 3 -30.08 0.10 -22.01
CA THR A 3 -30.18 -0.93 -20.97
C THR A 3 -28.79 -1.53 -20.76
N THR A 4 -28.05 -1.06 -19.76
CA THR A 4 -26.75 -1.66 -19.38
C THR A 4 -26.98 -3.11 -18.98
N ALA A 5 -26.26 -4.02 -19.64
CA ALA A 5 -26.29 -5.44 -19.37
C ALA A 5 -26.06 -5.67 -17.85
N PRO A 6 -26.78 -6.60 -17.20
CA PRO A 6 -26.75 -6.77 -15.75
C PRO A 6 -25.33 -6.95 -15.18
N GLY A 7 -24.42 -7.60 -15.93
CA GLY A 7 -23.01 -7.75 -15.54
C GLY A 7 -22.22 -6.43 -15.50
N THR A 8 -22.52 -5.47 -16.36
CA THR A 8 -21.88 -4.15 -16.41
C THR A 8 -22.15 -3.35 -15.14
N ARG A 9 -23.42 -3.31 -14.71
CA ARG A 9 -23.82 -2.62 -13.46
C ARG A 9 -23.21 -3.25 -12.21
N THR A 10 -23.15 -4.57 -12.14
CA THR A 10 -22.48 -5.27 -11.03
C THR A 10 -20.99 -4.94 -11.01
N ALA A 11 -20.34 -4.90 -12.16
CA ALA A 11 -18.91 -4.62 -12.24
C ALA A 11 -18.56 -3.16 -11.91
N GLU A 12 -19.37 -2.19 -12.33
CA GLU A 12 -19.26 -0.78 -11.93
C GLU A 12 -19.36 -0.62 -10.41
N ARG A 13 -20.36 -1.25 -9.79
CA ARG A 13 -20.55 -1.22 -8.34
C ARG A 13 -19.35 -1.83 -7.60
N LEU A 14 -18.86 -2.98 -8.05
CA LEU A 14 -17.68 -3.62 -7.44
C LEU A 14 -16.42 -2.75 -7.60
N LEU A 15 -16.26 -2.03 -8.71
CA LEU A 15 -15.14 -1.10 -8.90
C LEU A 15 -15.20 0.07 -7.91
N GLU A 16 -16.39 0.63 -7.68
CA GLU A 16 -16.59 1.69 -6.70
C GLU A 16 -16.32 1.20 -5.26
N GLU A 17 -16.84 0.02 -4.91
CA GLU A 17 -16.59 -0.63 -3.62
C GLU A 17 -15.08 -0.86 -3.40
N LEU A 18 -14.38 -1.41 -4.39
CA LEU A 18 -12.92 -1.64 -4.31
C LEU A 18 -12.12 -0.34 -4.21
N ARG A 19 -12.50 0.72 -4.93
CA ARG A 19 -11.86 2.05 -4.80
C ARG A 19 -12.03 2.60 -3.39
N GLY A 20 -13.22 2.45 -2.81
CA GLY A 20 -13.49 2.81 -1.42
C GLY A 20 -12.67 1.99 -0.44
N GLU A 21 -12.50 0.68 -0.66
CA GLU A 21 -11.64 -0.16 0.17
C GLU A 21 -10.17 0.24 0.10
N ILE A 22 -9.66 0.58 -1.09
CA ILE A 22 -8.29 1.08 -1.26
C ILE A 22 -8.10 2.39 -0.49
N ALA A 23 -9.02 3.35 -0.60
CA ALA A 23 -8.94 4.60 0.14
C ALA A 23 -8.94 4.37 1.66
N ARG A 24 -9.81 3.46 2.16
CA ARG A 24 -9.83 3.05 3.57
C ARG A 24 -8.52 2.38 4.00
N ALA A 25 -7.91 1.56 3.14
CA ALA A 25 -6.62 0.94 3.42
C ALA A 25 -5.50 1.99 3.51
N ASP A 26 -5.50 3.00 2.63
CA ASP A 26 -4.51 4.08 2.63
C ASP A 26 -4.63 4.95 3.90
N SER A 27 -5.85 5.25 4.36
CA SER A 27 -6.06 5.89 5.65
C SER A 27 -5.52 5.05 6.81
N LYS A 28 -5.77 3.73 6.83
CA LYS A 28 -5.21 2.83 7.86
C LYS A 28 -3.69 2.86 7.87
N ALA A 29 -3.07 2.78 6.69
CA ALA A 29 -1.62 2.83 6.58
C ALA A 29 -1.05 4.17 7.07
N SER A 30 -1.69 5.29 6.71
CA SER A 30 -1.28 6.63 7.17
C SER A 30 -1.35 6.78 8.69
N VAL A 31 -2.42 6.25 9.33
CA VAL A 31 -2.55 6.21 10.79
C VAL A 31 -1.45 5.37 11.43
N LEU A 32 -1.11 4.20 10.86
CA LEU A 32 -0.02 3.36 11.37
C LEU A 32 1.34 4.04 11.24
N VAL A 33 1.59 4.77 10.14
CA VAL A 33 2.81 5.58 9.97
C VAL A 33 2.89 6.68 11.03
N ALA A 34 1.79 7.37 11.31
CA ALA A 34 1.73 8.38 12.36
C ALA A 34 2.00 7.77 13.74
N ALA A 35 1.38 6.63 14.06
CA ALA A 35 1.63 5.89 15.30
C ALA A 35 3.09 5.48 15.45
N LEU A 36 3.70 4.96 14.38
CA LEU A 36 5.12 4.60 14.34
C LEU A 36 6.02 5.81 14.60
N GLY A 37 5.71 6.96 14.00
CA GLY A 37 6.42 8.22 14.23
C GLY A 37 6.33 8.69 15.68
N MET A 38 5.15 8.60 16.29
CA MET A 38 4.97 8.92 17.72
C MET A 38 5.77 7.98 18.62
N THR A 39 5.72 6.67 18.38
CA THR A 39 6.50 5.68 19.14
C THR A 39 8.00 5.96 19.03
N ALA A 40 8.51 6.16 17.81
CA ALA A 40 9.91 6.50 17.58
C ALA A 40 10.32 7.81 18.27
N GLY A 41 9.45 8.82 18.25
CA GLY A 41 9.65 10.10 18.94
C GLY A 41 9.73 9.95 20.46
N VAL A 42 8.82 9.17 21.06
CA VAL A 42 8.83 8.88 22.52
C VAL A 42 10.11 8.16 22.93
N PHE A 43 10.50 7.10 22.21
CA PHE A 43 11.76 6.40 22.49
C PHE A 43 12.96 7.33 22.34
N SER A 44 13.03 8.11 21.26
CA SER A 44 14.14 9.04 21.02
C SER A 44 14.24 10.10 22.14
N GLY A 45 13.12 10.66 22.58
CA GLY A 45 13.08 11.65 23.67
C GLY A 45 13.51 11.06 25.02
N LEU A 46 13.04 9.84 25.35
CA LEU A 46 13.42 9.15 26.59
C LEU A 46 14.92 8.85 26.65
N LEU A 47 15.53 8.46 25.52
CA LEU A 47 16.96 8.15 25.45
C LEU A 47 17.81 9.42 25.50
N ALA A 48 17.39 10.47 24.79
CA ALA A 48 18.08 11.76 24.78
C ALA A 48 18.14 12.38 26.20
N GLY A 49 17.08 12.25 26.99
CA GLY A 49 17.05 12.71 28.38
C GLY A 49 17.94 11.92 29.36
N ARG A 50 18.51 10.78 28.95
CA ARG A 50 19.26 9.86 29.81
C ARG A 50 20.75 9.74 29.48
N ASN A 51 21.30 10.55 28.56
CA ASN A 51 22.66 10.38 28.02
C ASN A 51 22.94 8.93 27.61
N TRP A 52 21.94 8.27 27.06
CA TRP A 52 22.00 6.84 26.77
C TRP A 52 22.92 6.55 25.58
N SER A 53 23.72 5.49 25.68
CA SER A 53 24.56 4.97 24.60
C SER A 53 24.25 3.49 24.33
N PRO A 54 24.15 3.06 23.07
CA PRO A 54 24.04 1.64 22.73
C PRO A 54 25.20 0.79 23.28
N SER A 55 26.37 1.40 23.48
CA SER A 55 27.57 0.73 24.02
C SER A 55 27.46 0.38 25.50
N SER A 56 26.42 0.88 26.19
CA SER A 56 26.18 0.61 27.61
C SER A 56 25.35 -0.65 27.85
N LEU A 57 24.79 -1.25 26.79
CA LEU A 57 23.99 -2.47 26.90
C LEU A 57 24.85 -3.72 26.97
N SER A 58 24.36 -4.75 27.67
CA SER A 58 24.90 -6.10 27.57
C SER A 58 24.88 -6.60 26.11
N ALA A 59 25.76 -7.53 25.75
CA ALA A 59 25.78 -8.13 24.40
C ALA A 59 24.39 -8.68 23.95
N PRO A 60 23.64 -9.44 24.79
CA PRO A 60 22.28 -9.84 24.41
C PRO A 60 21.30 -8.66 24.35
N GLY A 61 21.40 -7.67 25.24
CA GLY A 61 20.57 -6.46 25.19
C GLY A 61 20.78 -5.65 23.91
N THR A 62 22.03 -5.55 23.45
CA THR A 62 22.40 -4.89 22.19
C THR A 62 21.78 -5.60 20.98
N ALA A 63 21.82 -6.93 20.95
CA ALA A 63 21.23 -7.71 19.86
C ALA A 63 19.70 -7.53 19.80
N VAL A 64 19.02 -7.58 20.95
CA VAL A 64 17.56 -7.37 21.05
C VAL A 64 17.18 -5.95 20.65
N TRP A 65 17.95 -4.96 21.07
CA TRP A 65 17.77 -3.55 20.70
C TRP A 65 17.81 -3.34 19.18
N TRP A 66 18.89 -3.81 18.52
CA TRP A 66 19.03 -3.66 17.08
C TRP A 66 17.98 -4.46 16.30
N THR A 67 17.56 -5.62 16.81
CA THR A 67 16.45 -6.38 16.22
C THR A 67 15.15 -5.59 16.27
N GLY A 68 14.87 -4.93 17.40
CA GLY A 68 13.71 -4.04 17.54
C GLY A 68 13.77 -2.84 16.59
N ALA A 69 14.93 -2.20 16.48
CA ALA A 69 15.15 -1.08 15.56
C ALA A 69 14.94 -1.48 14.08
N LEU A 70 15.50 -2.63 13.67
CA LEU A 70 15.31 -3.17 12.32
C LEU A 70 13.85 -3.55 12.05
N ALA A 71 13.13 -4.08 13.05
CA ALA A 71 11.71 -4.36 12.93
C ALA A 71 10.89 -3.08 12.72
N LEU A 72 11.16 -2.00 13.46
CA LEU A 72 10.49 -0.70 13.25
C LEU A 72 10.83 -0.08 11.88
N ALA A 73 12.08 -0.16 11.44
CA ALA A 73 12.48 0.30 10.11
C ALA A 73 11.76 -0.48 9.00
N SER A 74 11.66 -1.80 9.16
CA SER A 74 10.93 -2.68 8.24
C SER A 74 9.43 -2.37 8.23
N ALA A 75 8.85 -2.05 9.40
CA ALA A 75 7.47 -1.61 9.53
C ALA A 75 7.21 -0.31 8.76
N LEU A 76 8.08 0.69 8.95
CA LEU A 76 7.99 1.97 8.23
C LEU A 76 8.05 1.74 6.72
N PHE A 77 9.03 0.98 6.26
CA PHE A 77 9.20 0.68 4.85
C PHE A 77 7.98 -0.02 4.23
N ALA A 78 7.45 -1.05 4.92
CA ALA A 78 6.26 -1.75 4.48
C ALA A 78 5.02 -0.84 4.41
N LEU A 79 4.83 0.03 5.41
CA LEU A 79 3.71 0.97 5.44
C LEU A 79 3.84 2.07 4.37
N LEU A 80 5.04 2.60 4.14
CA LEU A 80 5.29 3.55 3.05
C LEU A 80 5.02 2.92 1.68
N LEU A 81 5.41 1.65 1.49
CA LEU A 81 5.10 0.89 0.28
C LEU A 81 3.59 0.60 0.10
N ALA A 82 2.82 0.58 1.18
CA ALA A 82 1.36 0.48 1.13
C ALA A 82 0.71 1.81 0.70
N VAL A 83 1.24 2.94 1.19
CA VAL A 83 0.75 4.30 0.88
C VAL A 83 1.19 4.78 -0.50
N LEU A 84 2.39 4.41 -0.97
CA LEU A 84 2.90 4.89 -2.25
C LEU A 84 1.95 4.52 -3.39
N PRO A 85 1.53 5.49 -4.22
CA PRO A 85 0.66 5.21 -5.35
C PRO A 85 1.41 4.37 -6.37
N ARG A 86 1.08 3.07 -6.44
CA ARG A 86 1.66 2.14 -7.40
C ARG A 86 0.92 2.25 -8.72
N TYR A 87 1.43 3.09 -9.61
CA TYR A 87 1.04 3.10 -11.01
C TYR A 87 1.80 2.00 -11.74
N ARG A 88 1.10 0.98 -12.21
CA ARG A 88 1.72 -0.06 -13.03
C ARG A 88 1.97 0.50 -14.44
N ALA A 89 3.09 0.12 -15.06
CA ALA A 89 3.35 0.41 -16.46
C ALA A 89 2.18 -0.11 -17.31
N SER A 90 1.63 0.76 -18.16
CA SER A 90 0.57 0.37 -19.06
C SER A 90 1.10 -0.67 -20.05
N SER A 91 0.29 -1.70 -20.29
CA SER A 91 0.53 -2.71 -21.31
C SER A 91 -0.55 -2.60 -22.40
N TRP A 92 -1.08 -1.39 -22.58
CA TRP A 92 -2.13 -1.16 -23.56
C TRP A 92 -1.57 -1.29 -24.97
N ALA A 93 -2.39 -1.86 -25.85
CA ALA A 93 -2.09 -2.05 -27.26
C ALA A 93 -3.36 -1.74 -28.07
N PRO A 94 -3.23 -1.22 -29.30
CA PRO A 94 -4.37 -0.95 -30.19
C PRO A 94 -5.28 -2.18 -30.35
N GLY A 95 -6.61 -1.99 -30.29
CA GLY A 95 -7.59 -3.06 -30.37
C GLY A 95 -7.96 -3.73 -29.03
N ARG A 96 -7.40 -3.27 -27.90
CA ARG A 96 -7.83 -3.69 -26.56
C ARG A 96 -8.60 -2.59 -25.83
N PRO A 97 -9.65 -2.95 -25.06
CA PRO A 97 -10.41 -1.98 -24.27
C PRO A 97 -9.51 -1.29 -23.23
N LEU A 98 -9.81 -0.01 -22.94
CA LEU A 98 -9.15 0.77 -21.91
C LEU A 98 -9.55 0.25 -20.54
N CYS A 99 -8.59 -0.21 -19.75
CA CYS A 99 -8.86 -0.86 -18.47
C CYS A 99 -8.44 0.02 -17.29
N PHE A 100 -7.45 0.90 -17.47
CA PHE A 100 -6.88 1.70 -16.38
C PHE A 100 -6.37 3.08 -16.82
N PHE A 101 -6.12 3.95 -15.83
CA PHE A 101 -5.62 5.32 -16.03
C PHE A 101 -4.29 5.37 -16.82
N GLY A 102 -3.45 4.34 -16.66
CA GLY A 102 -2.21 4.18 -17.42
C GLY A 102 -2.46 3.95 -18.91
N ASP A 103 -3.50 3.19 -19.25
CA ASP A 103 -3.89 2.91 -20.64
C ASP A 103 -4.45 4.16 -21.31
N ILE A 104 -5.20 4.97 -20.57
CA ILE A 104 -5.66 6.29 -21.04
C ILE A 104 -4.47 7.21 -21.32
N GLN A 105 -3.50 7.29 -20.41
CA GLN A 105 -2.31 8.11 -20.66
C GLN A 105 -1.49 7.61 -21.86
N GLN A 106 -1.36 6.29 -22.03
CA GLN A 106 -0.66 5.73 -23.17
C GLN A 106 -1.41 5.99 -24.48
N ALA A 107 -2.72 5.76 -24.52
CA ALA A 107 -3.56 6.03 -25.69
C ALA A 107 -3.59 7.52 -26.06
N VAL A 108 -3.51 8.43 -25.08
CA VAL A 108 -3.34 9.88 -25.32
C VAL A 108 -1.97 10.18 -25.95
N ARG A 109 -0.89 9.61 -25.42
CA ARG A 109 0.47 9.79 -25.99
C ARG A 109 0.57 9.26 -27.42
N GLU A 110 -0.13 8.17 -27.73
CA GLU A 110 -0.15 7.56 -29.05
C GLU A 110 -1.20 8.18 -29.99
N GLY A 111 -1.99 9.16 -29.52
CA GLY A 111 -3.03 9.82 -30.32
C GLY A 111 -4.22 8.91 -30.69
N GLN A 112 -4.38 7.78 -30.00
CA GLN A 112 -5.36 6.73 -30.29
C GLN A 112 -6.55 6.71 -29.33
N LEU A 113 -6.71 7.73 -28.47
CA LEU A 113 -7.74 7.74 -27.43
C LEU A 113 -9.16 7.54 -27.97
N ALA A 114 -9.52 8.21 -29.07
CA ALA A 114 -10.86 8.09 -29.66
C ALA A 114 -11.15 6.67 -30.15
N THR A 115 -10.16 6.03 -30.81
CA THR A 115 -10.25 4.64 -31.26
C THR A 115 -10.34 3.68 -30.09
N ALA A 116 -9.53 3.89 -29.05
CA ALA A 116 -9.51 3.07 -27.85
C ALA A 116 -10.82 3.15 -27.05
N LEU A 117 -11.45 4.33 -27.01
CA LEU A 117 -12.78 4.52 -26.43
C LEU A 117 -13.85 3.77 -27.24
N ALA A 118 -13.82 3.86 -28.57
CA ALA A 118 -14.75 3.13 -29.43
C ALA A 118 -14.60 1.61 -29.31
N ASP A 119 -13.37 1.10 -29.15
CA ASP A 119 -13.12 -0.33 -28.90
C ASP A 119 -13.60 -0.76 -27.51
N THR A 120 -13.53 0.13 -26.52
CA THR A 120 -14.07 -0.12 -25.17
C THR A 120 -15.59 -0.16 -25.15
N ASP A 121 -16.25 0.71 -25.92
CA ASP A 121 -17.72 0.73 -26.07
C ASP A 121 -18.26 -0.54 -26.75
N ARG A 122 -17.45 -1.20 -27.59
CA ARG A 122 -17.83 -2.47 -28.24
C ARG A 122 -17.85 -3.65 -27.28
N ASP A 123 -17.01 -3.66 -26.25
CA ASP A 123 -17.00 -4.69 -25.20
C ASP A 123 -16.76 -4.09 -23.81
N PRO A 124 -17.80 -3.46 -23.21
CA PRO A 124 -17.69 -2.84 -21.89
C PRO A 124 -17.43 -3.86 -20.78
N ALA A 125 -17.90 -5.11 -20.96
CA ALA A 125 -17.75 -6.17 -19.97
C ALA A 125 -16.28 -6.61 -19.85
N ALA A 126 -15.57 -6.78 -20.96
CA ALA A 126 -14.15 -7.11 -20.92
C ALA A 126 -13.31 -6.02 -20.24
N GLY A 127 -13.57 -4.74 -20.54
CA GLY A 127 -12.89 -3.61 -19.90
C GLY A 127 -13.11 -3.56 -18.38
N LEU A 128 -14.36 -3.74 -17.94
CA LEU A 128 -14.71 -3.75 -16.51
C LEU A 128 -14.10 -4.94 -15.75
N THR A 129 -14.08 -6.13 -16.36
CA THR A 129 -13.53 -7.34 -15.73
C THR A 129 -12.01 -7.23 -15.57
N ALA A 130 -11.32 -6.65 -16.56
CA ALA A 130 -9.89 -6.38 -16.48
C ALA A 130 -9.57 -5.31 -15.42
N ALA A 131 -10.36 -4.23 -15.35
CA ALA A 131 -10.24 -3.20 -14.32
C ALA A 131 -10.46 -3.78 -12.90
N LEU A 132 -11.45 -4.66 -12.72
CA LEU A 132 -11.72 -5.35 -11.45
C LEU A 132 -10.56 -6.24 -11.01
N THR A 133 -10.03 -7.04 -11.93
CA THR A 133 -8.92 -7.96 -11.66
C THR A 133 -7.68 -7.19 -11.21
N GLU A 134 -7.33 -6.11 -11.90
CA GLU A 134 -6.16 -5.32 -11.54
C GLU A 134 -6.37 -4.57 -10.22
N THR A 135 -7.53 -3.95 -10.03
CA THR A 135 -7.86 -3.21 -8.80
C THR A 135 -7.85 -4.14 -7.58
N SER A 136 -8.42 -5.34 -7.71
CA SER A 136 -8.40 -6.38 -6.66
C SER A 136 -6.97 -6.81 -6.30
N ARG A 137 -6.10 -7.00 -7.30
CA ARG A 137 -4.69 -7.37 -7.06
C ARG A 137 -3.92 -6.26 -6.34
N ILE A 138 -4.17 -5.00 -6.69
CA ILE A 138 -3.57 -3.84 -6.00
C ILE A 138 -4.05 -3.80 -4.55
N ALA A 139 -5.35 -3.95 -4.31
CA ALA A 139 -5.93 -3.98 -2.97
C ALA A 139 -5.33 -5.12 -2.12
N ALA A 140 -5.24 -6.33 -2.67
CA ALA A 140 -4.65 -7.48 -2.00
C ALA A 140 -3.18 -7.23 -1.62
N ARG A 141 -2.36 -6.66 -2.53
CA ARG A 141 -0.97 -6.29 -2.22
C ARG A 141 -0.89 -5.23 -1.14
N LYS A 142 -1.70 -4.17 -1.19
CA LYS A 142 -1.74 -3.15 -0.12
C LYS A 142 -2.04 -3.78 1.23
N HIS A 143 -3.00 -4.70 1.28
CA HIS A 143 -3.35 -5.40 2.51
C HIS A 143 -2.20 -6.26 3.07
N GLN A 144 -1.44 -6.94 2.20
CA GLN A 144 -0.26 -7.69 2.62
C GLN A 144 0.81 -6.77 3.23
N TRP A 145 1.11 -5.64 2.59
CA TRP A 145 2.09 -4.67 3.12
C TRP A 145 1.64 -4.05 4.45
N ILE A 146 0.35 -3.73 4.61
CA ILE A 146 -0.20 -3.25 5.88
C ILE A 146 -0.05 -4.31 6.98
N ARG A 147 -0.38 -5.58 6.67
CA ARG A 147 -0.26 -6.69 7.64
C ARG A 147 1.18 -6.92 8.05
N THR A 148 2.12 -6.98 7.11
CA THR A 148 3.56 -7.10 7.39
C THR A 148 4.06 -5.92 8.21
N GLY A 149 3.67 -4.69 7.84
CA GLY A 149 4.04 -3.48 8.56
C GLY A 149 3.54 -3.47 10.00
N LEU A 150 2.29 -3.88 10.22
CA LEU A 150 1.69 -3.98 11.56
C LEU A 150 2.41 -5.01 12.44
N ILE A 151 2.69 -6.21 11.91
CA ILE A 151 3.40 -7.26 12.67
C ILE A 151 4.80 -6.78 13.05
N ALA A 152 5.53 -6.17 12.10
CA ALA A 152 6.87 -5.64 12.35
C ALA A 152 6.83 -4.48 13.37
N PHE A 153 5.80 -3.63 13.33
CA PHE A 153 5.61 -2.54 14.30
C PHE A 153 5.39 -3.08 15.72
N CYS A 154 4.51 -4.06 15.88
CA CYS A 154 4.27 -4.71 17.18
C CYS A 154 5.54 -5.37 17.72
N ALA A 155 6.27 -6.10 16.87
CA ALA A 155 7.54 -6.74 17.26
C ALA A 155 8.57 -5.70 17.70
N GLY A 156 8.79 -4.65 16.92
CA GLY A 156 9.75 -3.60 17.25
C GLY A 156 9.40 -2.85 18.54
N THR A 157 8.11 -2.56 18.76
CA THR A 157 7.61 -1.89 19.97
C THR A 157 7.85 -2.71 21.24
N VAL A 158 7.82 -4.05 21.16
CA VAL A 158 8.11 -4.95 22.29
C VAL A 158 9.60 -5.19 22.48
N LEU A 159 10.35 -5.35 21.39
CA LEU A 159 11.78 -5.66 21.44
C LEU A 159 12.62 -4.50 21.96
N LEU A 160 12.30 -3.25 21.61
CA LEU A 160 13.05 -2.09 22.10
C LEU A 160 13.10 -1.98 23.63
N PRO A 161 11.97 -1.99 24.37
CA PRO A 161 12.01 -1.95 25.83
C PRO A 161 12.57 -3.24 26.43
N ALA A 162 12.38 -4.41 25.80
CA ALA A 162 13.01 -5.64 26.26
C ALA A 162 14.55 -5.56 26.21
N GLY A 163 15.12 -4.96 25.16
CA GLY A 163 16.56 -4.74 25.04
C GLY A 163 17.13 -3.87 26.17
N LEU A 164 16.36 -2.87 26.61
CA LEU A 164 16.71 -2.00 27.75
C LEU A 164 16.54 -2.68 29.12
N LEU A 165 15.76 -3.77 29.22
CA LEU A 165 15.60 -4.54 30.46
C LEU A 165 16.65 -5.65 30.60
N ILE A 166 17.18 -6.14 29.48
CA ILE A 166 18.18 -7.22 29.41
C ILE A 166 19.62 -6.69 29.51
N GLY A 167 19.85 -5.43 29.14
CA GLY A 167 21.16 -4.77 29.20
C GLY A 167 21.17 -3.63 30.20
#